data_AF-A0A937X013-F1
#
_entry.id   AF-A0A937X013-F1
#
_cell.length_a   1.000
_cell.length_b   1.000
_cell.length_c   1.000
_cell.angle_alpha   90.00
_cell.angle_beta   90.00
_cell.angle_gamma   90.00
#
_symmetry.space_group_name_H-M   'P 1'
#
loop_
_entity.id
_entity.type
_entity.pdbx_description
1 polymer ?
#
loop_
_entity_poly.entity_id
_entity_poly.type
_entity_poly.pdbx_seq_one_letter_code
_entity_poly.pdbx_strand_id
1 'polypeptide(L)'
;ENPNVAISITSNEPINGLGDGDTGPDWNVVATGNGSYQIYLRAERAGNGSGRVYTIRVTATDASGNASSAGATVSVPKSQKK
;
A
#
# COMPACT_ATOMS: atom_id res chain seq x y z
N GLU A 1 -25.65 -3.89 -8.95
CA GLU A 1 -24.41 -4.67 -9.15
C GLU A 1 -23.26 -3.95 -8.46
N ASN A 2 -22.34 -4.69 -7.85
CA ASN A 2 -21.20 -4.08 -7.17
C ASN A 2 -20.08 -3.83 -8.19
N PRO A 3 -19.46 -2.64 -8.22
CA PRO A 3 -18.33 -2.39 -9.09
C PRO A 3 -17.16 -3.31 -8.74
N ASN A 4 -16.40 -3.75 -9.74
CA ASN A 4 -15.13 -4.42 -9.52
C ASN A 4 -14.10 -3.39 -9.03
N VAL A 5 -13.41 -3.68 -7.93
CA VAL A 5 -12.40 -2.78 -7.36
C VAL A 5 -11.04 -3.46 -7.42
N ALA A 6 -10.10 -2.80 -8.09
CA ALA A 6 -8.69 -3.18 -8.15
C ALA A 6 -7.85 -2.22 -7.31
N ILE A 7 -6.95 -2.75 -6.48
CA ILE A 7 -6.04 -1.98 -5.63
C ILE A 7 -4.61 -2.34 -6.02
N SER A 8 -3.81 -1.35 -6.42
CA SER A 8 -2.37 -1.49 -6.62
C SER A 8 -1.59 -0.68 -5.60
N ILE A 9 -0.53 -1.27 -5.08
CA ILE A 9 0.33 -0.66 -4.08
C ILE A 9 1.77 -0.83 -4.55
N THR A 10 2.55 0.24 -4.51
CA THR A 10 3.99 0.22 -4.76
C THR A 10 4.74 0.85 -3.60
N SER A 11 6.00 0.46 -3.41
CA SER A 11 6.91 1.08 -2.43
C SER A 11 8.12 1.70 -3.14
N ASN A 12 8.69 2.76 -2.56
CA ASN A 12 9.94 3.35 -3.01
C ASN A 12 11.19 2.58 -2.55
N GLU A 13 11.03 1.59 -1.66
CA GLU A 13 12.12 0.75 -1.14
C GLU A 13 11.85 -0.72 -1.52
N PRO A 14 12.89 -1.56 -1.69
CA PRO A 14 12.70 -2.97 -1.97
C PRO A 14 12.11 -3.72 -0.76
N ILE A 15 11.37 -4.80 -1.03
CA ILE A 15 10.83 -5.72 -0.01
C ILE A 15 11.97 -6.32 0.84
N ASN A 16 13.13 -6.58 0.21
CA ASN A 16 14.34 -7.06 0.86
C ASN A 16 15.47 -6.03 0.65
N GLY A 17 15.96 -5.44 1.73
CA GLY A 17 17.06 -4.49 1.77
C GLY A 17 18.42 -5.17 2.04
N LEU A 18 19.40 -4.37 2.48
CA LEU A 18 20.78 -4.79 2.79
C LEU A 18 20.97 -5.38 4.21
N GLY A 19 19.89 -5.68 4.93
CA GLY A 19 19.95 -6.10 6.34
C GLY A 19 19.23 -7.42 6.60
N ASP A 20 19.75 -8.18 7.56
CA ASP A 20 19.19 -9.48 7.94
C ASP A 20 17.90 -9.28 8.77
N GLY A 21 16.75 -9.72 8.26
CA GLY A 21 15.47 -9.65 8.97
C GLY A 21 14.22 -9.43 8.12
N ASP A 22 14.37 -9.21 6.81
CA ASP A 22 13.27 -8.88 5.90
C ASP A 22 12.30 -10.06 5.64
N THR A 23 11.35 -10.25 6.56
CA THR A 23 10.17 -11.09 6.31
C THR A 23 9.08 -10.26 5.64
N GLY A 24 8.90 -10.45 4.33
CA GLY A 24 7.69 -9.99 3.65
C GLY A 24 6.42 -10.66 4.21
N PRO A 25 5.23 -10.18 3.81
CA PRO A 25 4.95 -9.17 2.78
C PRO A 25 4.98 -7.72 3.29
N ASP A 26 5.21 -6.76 2.39
CA ASP A 26 5.23 -5.32 2.69
C ASP A 26 3.83 -4.71 2.92
N TRP A 27 2.80 -5.35 2.39
CA TRP A 27 1.42 -4.93 2.58
C TRP A 27 0.46 -6.11 2.55
N ASN A 28 -0.69 -5.93 3.17
CA ASN A 28 -1.82 -6.85 3.09
C ASN A 28 -3.11 -6.04 2.85
N VAL A 29 -3.98 -6.54 1.97
CA VAL A 29 -5.23 -5.89 1.61
C VAL A 29 -6.38 -6.83 1.95
N VAL A 30 -7.26 -6.39 2.85
CA VAL A 30 -8.38 -7.18 3.36
C VAL A 30 -9.68 -6.48 3.01
N ALA A 31 -10.57 -7.15 2.29
CA ALA A 31 -11.94 -6.66 2.09
C ALA A 31 -12.73 -6.83 3.40
N THR A 32 -13.33 -5.74 3.90
CA THR A 32 -14.08 -5.76 5.18
C THR A 32 -15.59 -5.92 5.00
N GLY A 33 -16.05 -6.06 3.76
CA GLY A 33 -17.48 -6.05 3.40
C GLY A 33 -17.95 -4.66 2.96
N ASN A 34 -19.15 -4.59 2.37
CA ASN A 34 -19.78 -3.34 1.91
C ASN A 34 -18.91 -2.50 0.94
N GLY A 35 -18.04 -3.14 0.16
CA GLY A 35 -17.14 -2.45 -0.79
C GLY A 35 -15.97 -1.71 -0.13
N SER A 36 -15.72 -1.94 1.17
CA SER A 36 -14.61 -1.34 1.91
C SER A 36 -13.40 -2.27 1.98
N TYR A 37 -12.20 -1.66 2.07
CA TYR A 37 -10.93 -2.35 2.13
C TYR A 37 -10.06 -1.78 3.26
N GLN A 38 -9.41 -2.66 4.01
CA GLN A 38 -8.35 -2.34 4.95
C GLN A 38 -7.00 -2.66 4.33
N ILE A 39 -6.10 -1.68 4.36
CA ILE A 39 -4.74 -1.81 3.84
C ILE A 39 -3.79 -1.73 5.03
N TYR A 40 -3.06 -2.82 5.25
CA TYR A 40 -1.99 -2.91 6.25
C TYR A 40 -0.66 -2.73 5.54
N LEU A 41 0.18 -1.82 6.03
CA LEU A 41 1.48 -1.50 5.46
C LEU A 41 2.56 -1.82 6.48
N ARG A 42 3.68 -2.38 6.03
CA ARG A 42 4.82 -2.70 6.89
C ARG A 42 5.42 -1.41 7.44
N ALA A 43 5.60 -1.39 8.77
CA ALA A 43 6.20 -0.29 9.51
C ALA A 43 7.73 -0.46 9.70
N GLU A 44 8.29 -1.60 9.28
CA GLU A 44 9.70 -1.95 9.45
C GLU A 44 10.62 -0.96 8.73
N ARG A 45 11.78 -0.71 9.37
CA ARG A 45 12.72 0.35 8.99
C ARG A 45 14.02 -0.29 8.56
N ALA A 46 14.43 -0.09 7.31
CA ALA A 46 15.83 -0.33 6.96
C ALA A 46 16.70 0.67 7.75
N GLY A 47 17.62 0.16 8.57
CA GLY A 47 18.49 1.00 9.43
C GLY A 47 19.25 2.10 8.69
N ASN A 48 19.45 1.93 7.38
CA ASN A 48 20.17 2.85 6.48
C ASN A 48 19.28 3.58 5.46
N GLY A 49 17.96 3.33 5.42
CA GLY A 49 17.04 3.97 4.46
C GLY A 49 16.60 5.38 4.83
N SER A 50 15.91 6.07 3.91
CA SER A 50 15.31 7.40 4.10
C SER A 50 13.90 7.35 4.72
N GLY A 51 13.31 6.15 4.81
CA GLY A 51 11.93 5.94 5.21
C GLY A 51 11.10 5.47 4.03
N ARG A 52 10.06 4.70 4.32
CA ARG A 52 9.29 4.00 3.29
C ARG A 52 8.06 4.79 2.89
N VAL A 53 7.85 4.95 1.60
CA VAL A 53 6.68 5.60 1.00
C VAL A 53 5.93 4.57 0.18
N TYR A 54 4.66 4.38 0.51
CA TYR A 54 3.73 3.57 -0.26
C TYR A 54 2.87 4.45 -1.14
N THR A 55 2.76 4.12 -2.42
CA THR A 55 1.78 4.72 -3.34
C THR A 55 0.66 3.72 -3.56
N ILE A 56 -0.55 4.09 -3.17
CA ILE A 56 -1.77 3.29 -3.30
C ILE A 56 -2.57 3.88 -4.45
N ARG A 57 -3.05 3.03 -5.36
CA ARG A 57 -4.01 3.40 -6.39
C ARG A 57 -5.19 2.44 -6.36
N VAL A 58 -6.39 3.00 -6.36
CA VAL A 58 -7.66 2.28 -6.37
C VAL A 58 -8.37 2.60 -7.67
N THR A 59 -8.84 1.57 -8.37
CA THR A 59 -9.66 1.70 -9.57
C THR A 59 -10.97 0.94 -9.35
N ALA A 60 -12.09 1.61 -9.55
CA ALA A 60 -13.42 1.00 -9.53
C ALA A 60 -13.98 0.97 -10.95
N THR A 61 -14.49 -0.18 -11.38
CA THR A 61 -15.09 -0.41 -12.70
C THR A 61 -16.52 -0.91 -12.54
N ASP A 62 -17.49 -0.24 -13.15
CA ASP A 62 -18.89 -0.67 -13.16
C ASP A 62 -19.15 -1.79 -14.19
N ALA A 63 -20.36 -2.36 -14.17
CA ALA A 63 -20.74 -3.44 -15.09
C ALA A 63 -20.83 -3.01 -16.56
N SER A 64 -20.95 -1.70 -16.81
CA SER A 64 -20.95 -1.12 -18.15
C SER A 64 -19.53 -0.84 -18.67
N GLY A 65 -18.50 -1.11 -17.85
CA GLY A 65 -17.10 -0.90 -18.19
C GLY A 65 -16.59 0.52 -17.90
N ASN A 66 -17.39 1.40 -17.29
CA ASN A 66 -16.89 2.72 -16.87
C ASN A 66 -15.95 2.56 -15.69
N ALA A 67 -14.79 3.22 -15.73
CA ALA A 67 -13.79 3.14 -14.69
C ALA A 67 -13.43 4.52 -14.13
N SER A 68 -13.18 4.58 -12.82
CA SER A 68 -12.62 5.76 -12.15
C SER A 68 -11.51 5.32 -11.20
N SER A 69 -10.50 6.16 -11.02
CA SER A 69 -9.34 5.83 -10.18
C SER A 69 -8.94 6.97 -9.25
N ALA A 70 -8.53 6.63 -8.04
CA ALA A 70 -8.01 7.55 -7.02
C ALA A 70 -6.69 7.01 -6.46
N GLY A 71 -5.83 7.90 -5.97
CA GLY A 71 -4.54 7.54 -5.37
C GLY A 71 -4.30 8.20 -4.03
N ALA A 72 -3.50 7.55 -3.19
CA ALA A 72 -3.05 8.06 -1.90
C ALA A 72 -1.58 7.68 -1.66
N THR A 73 -0.87 8.50 -0.91
CA THR A 73 0.51 8.22 -0.50
C THR A 73 0.59 8.10 1.02
N VAL A 74 1.29 7.07 1.50
CA VAL A 74 1.51 6.84 2.93
C VAL A 74 3.01 6.79 3.19
N SER A 75 3.50 7.66 4.06
CA SER A 75 4.91 7.74 4.44
C SER A 75 5.12 7.16 5.83
N VAL A 76 6.14 6.32 5.98
CA VAL A 76 6.65 5.74 7.23
C VAL A 76 8.02 6.38 7.49
N PRO A 77 8.06 7.58 8.12
CA PRO A 77 9.30 8.30 8.36
C PRO A 77 10.19 7.57 9.38
N LYS A 78 11.51 7.62 9.16
CA LYS A 78 12.53 7.00 10.03
C LYS A 78 12.57 7.61 11.44
N SER A 79 12.33 8.91 11.55
CA SER A 79 12.12 9.59 12.84
C SER A 79 11.04 10.64 12.71
N GLN A 80 10.24 10.79 13.76
CA GLN A 80 9.68 12.10 14.06
C GLN A 80 10.88 12.91 14.55
N LYS A 81 11.39 13.86 13.75
CA LYS A 81 12.27 14.87 14.33
C LYS A 81 11.49 15.51 15.48
N LYS A 82 12.06 15.43 16.69
CA LYS A 82 11.57 16.13 17.87
C LYS A 82 11.83 17.62 17.71
#